data_AF-A0AA43I6B4-F1
#
_entry.id   AF-A0AA43I6B4-F1
#
_cell.length_a   1.000
_cell.length_b   1.000
_cell.length_c   1.000
_cell.angle_alpha   90.00
_cell.angle_beta   90.00
_cell.angle_gamma   90.00
#
_symmetry.space_group_name_H-M   'P 1'
#
loop_
_entity.id
_entity.type
_entity.pdbx_description
1 polymer ?
#
loop_
_entity_poly.entity_id
_entity_poly.type
_entity_poly.pdbx_seq_one_letter_code
_entity_poly.pdbx_strand_id
1 'polypeptide(L)'
;MKKVSILLSMLFLTLSLAAQNNAETNKQPAPKVLSHKATVVYAKNSTEQWSASRLFSGETAELIEDHWAEKGPNPEFIIDLGRMCMISEFRIIDSKALRKNFPNISDYFIYVSETIDKKDPLQTTWTQVVNAVGQDEDYKRNSITPTKGRYVRFMAKLPAKDTVRLYRFEVWGDDNVVPGVVEKIKNNNNWIWISLLVLIVLAGGAFFFFKRKEFRI
;
A
#
# COMPACT_ATOMS: atom_id res chain seq x y z
N MET A 1 -44.88 -33.04 0.15
CA MET A 1 -44.38 -32.03 1.13
C MET A 1 -42.92 -32.21 1.55
N LYS A 2 -42.40 -33.42 1.83
CA LYS A 2 -41.00 -33.60 2.30
C LYS A 2 -39.89 -33.19 1.30
N LYS A 3 -40.07 -33.36 -0.02
CA LYS A 3 -39.04 -33.04 -1.04
C LYS A 3 -38.76 -31.54 -1.21
N VAL A 4 -39.78 -30.69 -1.04
CA VAL A 4 -39.64 -29.22 -1.15
C VAL A 4 -38.83 -28.65 0.02
N SER A 5 -38.99 -29.22 1.21
CA SER A 5 -38.24 -28.83 2.42
C SER A 5 -36.73 -29.09 2.28
N ILE A 6 -36.35 -30.19 1.61
CA ILE A 6 -34.94 -30.59 1.44
C ILE A 6 -34.25 -29.65 0.45
N LEU A 7 -34.90 -29.34 -0.67
CA LEU A 7 -34.40 -28.40 -1.68
C LEU A 7 -34.21 -26.98 -1.10
N LEU A 8 -35.15 -26.53 -0.28
CA LEU A 8 -35.05 -25.21 0.37
C LEU A 8 -33.90 -25.17 1.39
N SER A 9 -33.70 -26.22 2.17
CA SER A 9 -32.58 -26.30 3.12
C SER A 9 -31.21 -26.34 2.44
N MET A 10 -31.10 -27.03 1.29
CA MET A 10 -29.84 -27.06 0.53
C MET A 10 -29.52 -25.69 -0.08
N LEU A 11 -30.54 -24.96 -0.55
CA LEU A 11 -30.36 -23.61 -1.09
C LEU A 11 -29.91 -22.62 0.00
N PHE A 12 -30.45 -22.71 1.21
CA PHE A 12 -29.98 -21.90 2.34
C PHE A 12 -28.53 -22.22 2.73
N LEU A 13 -28.16 -23.51 2.71
CA LEU A 13 -26.80 -23.93 3.04
C LEU A 13 -25.78 -23.42 2.01
N THR A 14 -26.11 -23.46 0.71
CA THR A 14 -25.22 -22.96 -0.34
C THR A 14 -25.10 -21.45 -0.34
N LEU A 15 -26.18 -20.70 -0.08
CA LEU A 15 -26.11 -19.25 0.09
C LEU A 15 -25.28 -18.86 1.32
N SER A 16 -25.43 -19.57 2.44
CA SER A 16 -24.64 -19.32 3.66
C SER A 16 -23.15 -19.55 3.41
N LEU A 17 -22.81 -20.64 2.70
CA LEU A 17 -21.42 -20.98 2.40
C LEU A 17 -20.78 -19.96 1.43
N ALA A 18 -21.53 -19.50 0.43
CA ALA A 18 -21.08 -18.45 -0.48
C ALA A 18 -20.88 -17.09 0.23
N ALA A 19 -21.75 -16.75 1.18
CA ALA A 19 -21.62 -15.54 1.99
C ALA A 19 -20.39 -15.59 2.91
N GLN A 20 -20.11 -16.74 3.52
CA GLN A 20 -18.91 -16.94 4.36
C GLN A 20 -17.61 -16.86 3.53
N ASN A 21 -17.57 -17.50 2.36
CA ASN A 21 -16.41 -17.43 1.46
C ASN A 21 -16.14 -16.00 0.94
N ASN A 22 -17.19 -15.21 0.71
CA ASN A 22 -17.07 -13.78 0.35
C ASN A 22 -16.58 -12.91 1.53
N ALA A 23 -16.87 -13.29 2.77
CA ALA A 23 -16.39 -12.57 3.95
C ALA A 23 -14.91 -12.87 4.25
N GLU A 24 -14.44 -14.09 4.01
CA GLU A 24 -13.03 -14.46 4.15
C GLU A 24 -12.14 -13.88 3.04
N THR A 25 -12.65 -13.77 1.81
CA THR A 25 -11.93 -13.15 0.68
C THR A 25 -11.90 -11.63 0.70
N ASN A 26 -12.74 -10.98 1.51
CA ASN A 26 -12.80 -9.52 1.68
C ASN A 26 -12.08 -8.98 2.94
N LYS A 27 -11.39 -9.82 3.71
CA LYS A 27 -10.47 -9.31 4.72
C LYS A 27 -9.25 -8.73 4.02
N GLN A 28 -9.22 -7.41 3.88
CA GLN A 28 -8.04 -6.69 3.41
C GLN A 28 -6.84 -7.14 4.27
N PRO A 29 -5.77 -7.68 3.67
CA PRO A 29 -4.64 -8.17 4.43
C PRO A 29 -4.04 -7.03 5.26
N ALA A 30 -3.59 -7.36 6.47
CA ALA A 30 -2.99 -6.37 7.36
C ALA A 30 -1.76 -5.72 6.67
N PRO A 31 -1.54 -4.40 6.84
CA PRO A 31 -0.37 -3.73 6.30
C PRO A 31 0.91 -4.42 6.78
N LYS A 32 1.85 -4.65 5.87
CA LYS A 32 3.15 -5.25 6.17
C LYS A 32 4.29 -4.31 5.84
N VAL A 33 5.47 -4.59 6.40
CA VAL A 33 6.71 -3.89 6.03
C VAL A 33 7.08 -4.24 4.59
N LEU A 34 7.13 -3.23 3.74
CA LEU A 34 7.48 -3.32 2.33
C LEU A 34 8.96 -3.05 2.07
N SER A 35 9.62 -2.34 2.99
CA SER A 35 11.00 -1.88 2.82
C SER A 35 12.07 -2.91 3.21
N HIS A 36 11.73 -4.01 3.90
CA HIS A 36 12.67 -5.13 4.08
C HIS A 36 13.01 -5.68 2.69
N LYS A 37 14.25 -5.47 2.21
CA LYS A 37 14.76 -5.72 0.83
C LYS A 37 14.60 -4.59 -0.18
N ALA A 38 14.25 -3.37 0.25
CA ALA A 38 14.33 -2.21 -0.64
C ALA A 38 15.80 -1.96 -1.05
N THR A 39 16.00 -1.56 -2.29
CA THR A 39 17.33 -1.20 -2.81
C THR A 39 17.48 0.30 -2.84
N VAL A 40 18.61 0.83 -2.35
CA VAL A 40 18.92 2.26 -2.48
C VAL A 40 19.27 2.57 -3.92
N VAL A 41 18.50 3.48 -4.54
CA VAL A 41 18.74 3.95 -5.91
C VAL A 41 19.59 5.21 -5.90
N TYR A 42 19.41 6.05 -4.88
CA TYR A 42 20.12 7.31 -4.73
C TYR A 42 20.27 7.62 -3.25
N ALA A 43 21.42 8.17 -2.87
CA ALA A 43 21.64 8.82 -1.58
C ALA A 43 22.56 10.01 -1.82
N LYS A 44 22.16 11.19 -1.34
CA LYS A 44 22.91 12.42 -1.52
C LYS A 44 24.26 12.34 -0.82
N ASN A 45 25.30 12.87 -1.48
CA ASN A 45 26.66 13.03 -0.96
C ASN A 45 27.37 11.76 -0.44
N SER A 46 26.77 10.57 -0.58
CA SER A 46 27.39 9.38 -0.03
C SER A 46 28.47 8.83 -0.98
N THR A 47 29.73 8.84 -0.55
CA THR A 47 30.71 7.82 -0.96
C THR A 47 30.35 6.43 -0.42
N GLU A 48 29.28 6.34 0.39
CA GLU A 48 28.86 5.20 1.18
C GLU A 48 27.35 4.94 1.04
N GLN A 49 26.87 4.69 -0.18
CA GLN A 49 25.47 4.31 -0.44
C GLN A 49 24.99 3.14 0.45
N TRP A 50 25.94 2.32 0.92
CA TRP A 50 25.70 1.25 1.88
C TRP A 50 25.09 1.74 3.21
N SER A 51 25.40 2.96 3.66
CA SER A 51 24.87 3.49 4.94
C SER A 51 23.35 3.65 4.91
N ALA A 52 22.78 4.07 3.78
CA ALA A 52 21.32 4.14 3.61
C ALA A 52 20.68 2.75 3.55
N SER A 53 21.38 1.74 3.00
CA SER A 53 20.84 0.37 2.90
C SER A 53 20.60 -0.29 4.27
N ARG A 54 21.32 0.14 5.30
CA ARG A 54 21.15 -0.29 6.70
C ARG A 54 19.76 0.01 7.26
N LEU A 55 19.10 1.07 6.79
CA LEU A 55 17.73 1.42 7.18
C LEU A 55 16.70 0.33 6.83
N PHE A 56 17.05 -0.59 5.94
CA PHE A 56 16.14 -1.53 5.26
C PHE A 56 16.52 -3.00 5.48
N SER A 57 17.53 -3.27 6.31
CA SER A 57 18.17 -4.59 6.43
C SER A 57 17.26 -5.70 6.95
N GLY A 58 16.25 -5.40 7.77
CA GLY A 58 15.48 -6.45 8.44
C GLY A 58 15.73 -6.53 9.94
N GLU A 59 16.99 -6.34 10.30
CA GLU A 59 17.50 -6.59 11.64
C GLU A 59 17.06 -5.46 12.58
N THR A 60 16.77 -5.77 13.84
CA THR A 60 16.53 -4.73 14.85
C THR A 60 17.74 -3.80 14.86
N ALA A 61 17.52 -2.48 14.87
CA ALA A 61 18.61 -1.53 15.05
C ALA A 61 19.05 -1.63 16.51
N GLU A 62 19.80 -2.67 16.85
CA GLU A 62 20.31 -2.92 18.21
C GLU A 62 21.65 -2.23 18.40
N LEU A 63 22.34 -1.95 17.30
CA LEU A 63 23.67 -1.36 17.29
C LEU A 63 23.60 0.11 16.90
N ILE A 64 24.27 0.94 17.70
CA ILE A 64 24.39 2.39 17.46
C ILE A 64 25.05 2.70 16.10
N GLU A 65 25.83 1.77 15.56
CA GLU A 65 26.50 1.91 14.27
C GLU A 65 25.59 1.57 13.07
N ASP A 66 24.41 1.01 13.30
CA ASP A 66 23.45 0.66 12.25
C ASP A 66 22.51 1.84 11.95
N HIS A 67 23.07 2.92 11.42
CA HIS A 67 22.33 4.12 11.05
C HIS A 67 22.79 4.70 9.71
N TRP A 68 21.89 5.41 9.06
CA TRP A 68 22.23 6.33 7.99
C TRP A 68 22.58 7.68 8.61
N ALA A 69 23.72 8.24 8.24
CA ALA A 69 24.14 9.58 8.63
C ALA A 69 24.52 10.38 7.39
N GLU A 70 24.00 11.60 7.27
CA GLU A 70 24.31 12.46 6.13
C GLU A 70 24.40 13.92 6.56
N LYS A 71 25.43 14.62 6.07
CA LYS A 71 25.71 16.00 6.44
C LYS A 71 25.36 16.93 5.28
N GLY A 72 24.84 18.10 5.62
CA GLY A 72 24.63 19.16 4.65
C GLY A 72 23.17 19.50 4.46
N PRO A 73 22.88 20.44 3.56
CA PRO A 73 21.53 20.96 3.42
C PRO A 73 20.67 19.93 2.71
N ASN A 74 19.50 19.70 3.28
CA ASN A 74 18.49 18.78 2.77
C ASN A 74 19.04 17.39 2.36
N PRO A 75 19.52 16.57 3.32
CA PRO A 75 19.89 15.19 3.06
C PRO A 75 18.71 14.40 2.50
N GLU A 76 18.95 13.57 1.49
CA GLU A 76 17.89 12.82 0.82
C GLU A 76 18.37 11.46 0.30
N PHE A 77 17.44 10.51 0.26
CA PHE A 77 17.65 9.21 -0.36
C PHE A 77 16.40 8.76 -1.13
N ILE A 78 16.60 7.86 -2.09
CA ILE A 78 15.56 7.21 -2.88
C ILE A 78 15.75 5.70 -2.80
N ILE A 79 14.66 4.98 -2.57
CA ILE A 79 14.63 3.51 -2.59
C ILE A 79 13.68 2.97 -3.65
N ASP A 80 14.01 1.79 -4.17
CA ASP A 80 13.15 0.91 -4.97
C ASP A 80 12.64 -0.23 -4.08
N LEU A 81 11.32 -0.36 -3.93
CA LEU A 81 10.67 -1.46 -3.20
C LEU A 81 10.69 -2.79 -3.98
N GLY A 82 11.19 -2.79 -5.22
CA GLY A 82 11.30 -3.93 -6.13
C GLY A 82 9.99 -4.30 -6.84
N ARG A 83 8.86 -3.74 -6.38
CA ARG A 83 7.51 -4.05 -6.88
C ARG A 83 6.55 -2.88 -6.66
N MET A 84 5.43 -2.92 -7.38
CA MET A 84 4.33 -1.99 -7.16
C MET A 84 3.58 -2.37 -5.87
N CYS A 85 3.32 -1.38 -5.04
CA CYS A 85 2.66 -1.52 -3.75
C CYS A 85 1.57 -0.45 -3.57
N MET A 86 0.60 -0.71 -2.69
CA MET A 86 -0.25 0.30 -2.07
C MET A 86 0.38 0.72 -0.73
N ILE A 87 1.09 1.85 -0.73
CA ILE A 87 1.80 2.37 0.44
C ILE A 87 0.83 3.16 1.31
N SER A 88 0.82 2.90 2.62
CA SER A 88 -0.17 3.45 3.55
C SER A 88 0.43 4.10 4.80
N GLU A 89 1.67 3.81 5.14
CA GLU A 89 2.30 4.35 6.33
C GLU A 89 3.83 4.36 6.19
N PHE A 90 4.48 5.32 6.86
CA PHE A 90 5.91 5.37 7.07
C PHE A 90 6.24 5.40 8.56
N ARG A 91 7.27 4.66 8.98
CA ARG A 91 7.80 4.73 10.34
C ARG A 91 9.28 5.09 10.33
N ILE A 92 9.69 5.93 11.28
CA ILE A 92 11.07 6.37 11.41
C ILE A 92 11.51 6.13 12.85
N ILE A 93 12.68 5.50 13.02
CA ILE A 93 13.40 5.47 14.29
C ILE A 93 14.51 6.52 14.18
N ASP A 94 14.37 7.59 14.95
CA ASP A 94 15.21 8.78 14.85
C ASP A 94 16.37 8.77 15.86
N SER A 95 17.27 9.73 15.74
CA SER A 95 18.53 9.88 16.47
C SER A 95 18.38 9.67 17.98
N LYS A 96 17.45 10.36 18.64
CA LYS A 96 17.26 10.32 20.10
C LYS A 96 16.73 8.98 20.61
N ALA A 97 16.19 8.11 19.74
CA ALA A 97 15.76 6.77 20.15
C ALA A 97 16.94 5.94 20.68
N LEU A 98 18.13 6.08 20.05
CA LEU A 98 19.35 5.35 20.45
C LEU A 98 20.44 6.26 21.01
N ARG A 99 20.48 7.55 20.66
CA ARG A 99 21.48 8.52 21.13
C ARG A 99 20.85 9.85 21.51
N LYS A 100 20.56 10.00 22.80
CA LYS A 100 19.88 11.19 23.39
C LYS A 100 20.57 12.54 23.11
N ASN A 101 21.88 12.53 22.84
CA ASN A 101 22.66 13.75 22.56
C ASN A 101 22.60 14.20 21.10
N PHE A 102 22.00 13.41 20.20
CA PHE A 102 21.83 13.78 18.80
C PHE A 102 20.38 14.21 18.54
N PRO A 103 20.16 15.37 17.90
CA PRO A 103 18.82 15.89 17.70
C PRO A 103 18.03 15.02 16.72
N ASN A 104 16.72 14.90 16.97
CA ASN A 104 15.79 14.33 16.01
C ASN A 104 15.59 15.29 14.84
N ILE A 105 15.17 14.75 13.69
CA ILE A 105 14.72 15.57 12.57
C ILE A 105 13.34 16.18 12.87
N SER A 106 13.26 17.51 12.73
CA SER A 106 12.01 18.25 12.90
C SER A 106 11.13 18.20 11.66
N ASP A 107 11.74 18.50 10.52
CA ASP A 107 11.02 18.76 9.29
C ASP A 107 11.53 17.84 8.19
N TYR A 108 10.61 17.23 7.45
CA TYR A 108 10.97 16.35 6.34
C TYR A 108 9.80 16.15 5.39
N PHE A 109 10.12 15.66 4.19
CA PHE A 109 9.16 15.25 3.19
C PHE A 109 9.34 13.79 2.82
N ILE A 110 8.22 13.15 2.47
CA ILE A 110 8.22 11.82 1.85
C ILE A 110 7.42 11.89 0.57
N TYR A 111 7.99 11.34 -0.49
CA TYR A 111 7.38 11.26 -1.81
C TYR A 111 7.32 9.82 -2.30
N VAL A 112 6.34 9.56 -3.16
CA VAL A 112 6.12 8.27 -3.80
C VAL A 112 6.04 8.46 -5.31
N SER A 113 6.54 7.46 -6.05
CA SER A 113 6.38 7.37 -7.50
C SER A 113 6.21 5.92 -7.95
N GLU A 114 5.48 5.71 -9.04
CA GLU A 114 5.37 4.43 -9.75
C GLU A 114 6.60 4.15 -10.64
N THR A 115 7.28 5.20 -11.11
CA THR A 115 8.39 5.12 -12.05
C THR A 115 9.61 5.88 -11.54
N ILE A 116 10.77 5.69 -12.18
CA ILE A 116 11.98 6.46 -11.88
C ILE A 116 12.65 6.88 -13.19
N ASP A 117 13.14 8.12 -13.24
CA ASP A 117 14.05 8.53 -14.29
C ASP A 117 15.41 7.84 -14.06
N LYS A 118 15.84 7.04 -15.05
CA LYS A 118 17.04 6.21 -14.94
C LYS A 118 18.34 7.00 -15.10
N LYS A 119 18.28 8.22 -15.67
CA LYS A 119 19.44 9.09 -15.85
C LYS A 119 19.63 9.99 -14.64
N ASP A 120 18.53 10.55 -14.13
CA ASP A 120 18.54 11.38 -12.92
C ASP A 120 17.29 11.10 -12.06
N PRO A 121 17.39 10.20 -11.07
CA PRO A 121 16.29 9.87 -10.17
C PRO A 121 15.61 11.07 -9.51
N LEU A 122 16.31 12.20 -9.33
CA LEU A 122 15.76 13.40 -8.72
C LEU A 122 14.76 14.13 -9.63
N GLN A 123 14.87 13.96 -10.95
CA GLN A 123 13.96 14.54 -11.96
C GLN A 123 12.68 13.71 -12.17
N THR A 124 12.55 12.58 -11.47
CA THR A 124 11.32 11.79 -11.47
C THR A 124 10.12 12.65 -11.06
N THR A 125 8.95 12.41 -11.66
CA THR A 125 7.70 13.02 -11.17
C THR A 125 7.30 12.40 -9.84
N TRP A 126 7.33 13.19 -8.78
CA TRP A 126 7.09 12.74 -7.41
C TRP A 126 5.73 13.20 -6.90
N THR A 127 4.99 12.31 -6.24
CA THR A 127 3.81 12.68 -5.45
C THR A 127 4.21 12.86 -3.99
N GLN A 128 4.09 14.07 -3.45
CA GLN A 128 4.33 14.30 -2.03
C GLN A 128 3.20 13.70 -1.20
N VAL A 129 3.54 12.79 -0.30
CA VAL A 129 2.57 12.10 0.57
C VAL A 129 2.73 12.47 2.04
N VAL A 130 3.88 13.03 2.44
CA VAL A 130 4.12 13.54 3.79
C VAL A 130 4.82 14.90 3.72
N ASN A 131 4.34 15.84 4.54
CA ASN A 131 4.97 17.13 4.85
C ASN A 131 5.00 17.30 6.36
N ALA A 132 6.04 16.78 7.00
CA ALA A 132 6.23 16.84 8.43
C ALA A 132 6.94 18.15 8.82
N VAL A 133 6.43 18.79 9.87
CA VAL A 133 6.95 20.05 10.42
C VAL A 133 6.90 19.97 11.94
N GLY A 134 7.95 20.45 12.59
CA GLY A 134 7.99 20.60 14.05
C GLY A 134 7.96 19.29 14.84
N GLN A 135 8.43 18.18 14.27
CA GLN A 135 8.44 16.88 14.94
C GLN A 135 9.61 16.79 15.94
N ASP A 136 9.45 16.07 17.05
CA ASP A 136 10.58 15.80 17.98
C ASP A 136 10.53 14.39 18.58
N GLU A 137 9.61 13.56 18.13
CA GLU A 137 9.42 12.20 18.62
C GLU A 137 10.58 11.29 18.18
N ASP A 138 11.03 10.44 19.10
CA ASP A 138 12.06 9.42 18.86
C ASP A 138 11.59 8.37 17.83
N TYR A 139 10.28 8.07 17.86
CA TYR A 139 9.62 7.14 16.96
C TYR A 139 8.51 7.88 16.24
N LYS A 140 8.67 8.09 14.94
CA LYS A 140 7.69 8.84 14.13
C LYS A 140 6.85 7.87 13.32
N ARG A 141 5.55 8.14 13.25
CA ARG A 141 4.59 7.39 12.43
C ARG A 141 3.83 8.38 11.55
N ASN A 142 3.84 8.13 10.25
CA ASN A 142 3.16 8.97 9.25
C ASN A 142 2.19 8.08 8.48
N SER A 143 0.91 8.09 8.87
CA SER A 143 -0.15 7.41 8.14
C SER A 143 -0.63 8.30 6.99
N ILE A 144 -0.82 7.72 5.80
CA ILE A 144 -1.24 8.43 4.59
C ILE A 144 -2.47 7.78 3.98
N THR A 145 -3.16 8.50 3.09
CA THR A 145 -4.09 7.84 2.17
C THR A 145 -3.33 6.81 1.33
N PRO A 146 -3.79 5.54 1.26
CA PRO A 146 -3.11 4.51 0.50
C PRO A 146 -2.81 4.96 -0.94
N THR A 147 -1.53 5.00 -1.27
CA THR A 147 -1.03 5.57 -2.53
C THR A 147 -0.24 4.50 -3.28
N LYS A 148 -0.54 4.33 -4.57
CA LYS A 148 0.17 3.38 -5.42
C LYS A 148 1.59 3.87 -5.70
N GLY A 149 2.58 2.99 -5.57
CA GLY A 149 3.97 3.33 -5.86
C GLY A 149 4.95 2.18 -5.74
N ARG A 150 6.14 2.39 -6.28
CA ARG A 150 7.29 1.47 -6.22
C ARG A 150 8.54 2.14 -5.65
N TYR A 151 8.69 3.43 -5.91
CA TYR A 151 9.83 4.23 -5.47
C TYR A 151 9.40 5.18 -4.35
N VAL A 152 10.25 5.32 -3.35
CA VAL A 152 10.05 6.24 -2.22
C VAL A 152 11.25 7.15 -2.09
N ARG A 153 11.00 8.45 -1.95
CA ARG A 153 12.02 9.47 -1.68
C ARG A 153 11.78 10.06 -0.31
N PHE A 154 12.83 10.12 0.50
CA PHE A 154 12.85 10.85 1.76
C PHE A 154 13.78 12.04 1.63
N MET A 155 13.38 13.20 2.17
CA MET A 155 14.23 14.38 2.28
C MET A 155 14.04 15.05 3.63
N ALA A 156 15.08 15.09 4.45
CA ALA A 156 15.09 15.90 5.66
C ALA A 156 15.26 17.38 5.28
N LYS A 157 14.66 18.30 6.03
CA LYS A 157 14.98 19.73 5.92
C LYS A 157 15.94 20.10 7.02
N LEU A 158 17.21 20.29 6.66
CA LEU A 158 18.27 20.64 7.60
C LEU A 158 19.12 21.79 7.06
N PRO A 159 19.64 22.64 7.96
CA PRO A 159 20.70 23.59 7.65
C PRO A 159 21.97 22.90 7.11
N ALA A 160 22.79 23.65 6.37
CA ALA A 160 23.99 23.10 5.72
C ALA A 160 25.08 22.55 6.65
N LYS A 161 25.04 22.88 7.96
CA LYS A 161 26.05 22.43 8.93
C LYS A 161 25.61 21.21 9.73
N ASP A 162 24.34 20.84 9.63
CA ASP A 162 23.74 19.81 10.47
C ASP A 162 23.88 18.42 9.82
N THR A 163 23.62 17.39 10.62
CA THR A 163 23.71 15.99 10.20
C THR A 163 22.44 15.28 10.61
N VAL A 164 21.75 14.69 9.63
CA VAL A 164 20.66 13.75 9.91
C VAL A 164 21.26 12.44 10.35
N ARG A 165 20.65 11.77 11.35
CA ARG A 165 20.92 10.35 11.62
C ARG A 165 19.60 9.62 11.81
N LEU A 166 19.36 8.61 10.99
CA LEU A 166 18.20 7.74 11.10
C LEU A 166 18.67 6.32 11.34
N TYR A 167 18.02 5.63 12.28
CA TYR A 167 18.27 4.23 12.57
C TYR A 167 17.36 3.32 11.76
N ARG A 168 16.18 3.82 11.37
CA ARG A 168 15.28 3.07 10.52
C ARG A 168 14.35 3.95 9.72
N PHE A 169 14.03 3.48 8.52
CA PHE A 169 12.93 3.98 7.71
C PHE A 169 12.11 2.80 7.18
N GLU A 170 10.93 2.60 7.73
CA GLU A 170 10.01 1.53 7.30
C GLU A 170 8.91 2.08 6.40
N VAL A 171 8.69 1.40 5.28
CA VAL A 171 7.54 1.64 4.40
C VAL A 171 6.53 0.54 4.63
N TRP A 172 5.28 0.89 4.92
CA TRP A 172 4.22 -0.06 5.26
C TRP A 172 3.05 0.02 4.26
N GLY A 173 2.49 -1.14 3.93
CA GLY A 173 1.36 -1.21 3.02
C GLY A 173 1.05 -2.62 2.55
N ASP A 174 0.42 -2.71 1.38
CA ASP A 174 0.08 -3.97 0.72
C ASP A 174 0.84 -4.08 -0.60
N ASP A 175 1.41 -5.25 -0.89
CA ASP A 175 2.04 -5.55 -2.18
C ASP A 175 1.17 -6.42 -3.09
N ASN A 176 -0.05 -6.77 -2.65
CA ASN A 176 -1.09 -7.31 -3.50
C ASN A 176 -1.74 -6.18 -4.31
N VAL A 177 -0.94 -5.49 -5.13
CA VAL A 177 -1.49 -4.64 -6.20
C VAL A 177 -1.99 -5.59 -7.27
N VAL A 178 -3.18 -6.18 -7.07
CA VAL A 178 -3.80 -7.00 -8.10
C VAL A 178 -4.16 -6.09 -9.27
N PRO A 179 -3.52 -6.23 -10.46
CA PRO A 179 -3.99 -5.51 -11.62
C PRO A 179 -5.38 -6.05 -11.96
N GLY A 180 -6.43 -5.24 -11.83
CA GLY A 180 -7.78 -5.58 -12.31
C GLY A 180 -8.84 -5.97 -11.27
N VAL A 181 -8.66 -5.75 -9.96
CA VAL A 181 -9.76 -5.99 -8.99
C VAL A 181 -10.98 -5.07 -9.21
N VAL A 182 -10.76 -3.88 -9.78
CA VAL A 182 -11.87 -2.98 -10.15
C VAL A 182 -12.74 -3.56 -11.29
N GLU A 183 -12.21 -4.43 -12.15
CA GLU A 183 -12.98 -5.05 -13.24
C GLU A 183 -13.69 -6.34 -12.82
N LYS A 184 -13.12 -7.12 -11.91
CA LYS A 184 -13.71 -8.41 -11.48
C LYS A 184 -15.02 -8.25 -10.70
N ILE A 185 -15.21 -7.13 -10.02
CA ILE A 185 -16.45 -6.81 -9.29
C ILE A 185 -17.62 -6.53 -10.26
N LYS A 186 -17.36 -5.98 -11.46
CA LYS A 186 -18.43 -5.74 -12.45
C LYS A 186 -18.94 -7.02 -13.12
N ASN A 187 -18.07 -8.01 -13.37
CA ASN A 187 -18.47 -9.26 -14.02
C ASN A 187 -19.14 -10.28 -13.09
N ASN A 188 -18.85 -10.23 -11.78
CA ASN A 188 -19.44 -11.18 -10.82
C ASN A 188 -20.91 -10.88 -10.48
N ASN A 189 -21.41 -9.68 -10.80
CA ASN A 189 -22.81 -9.33 -10.63
C ASN A 189 -23.74 -9.97 -11.68
N ASN A 190 -23.21 -10.57 -12.75
CA ASN A 190 -24.01 -11.27 -13.77
C ASN A 190 -24.58 -12.61 -13.28
N TRP A 191 -23.98 -13.25 -12.27
CA TRP A 191 -24.49 -14.54 -11.75
C TRP A 191 -25.74 -14.38 -10.87
N ILE A 192 -25.92 -13.21 -10.26
CA ILE A 192 -27.09 -12.90 -9.42
C ILE A 192 -28.34 -12.68 -10.29
N TRP A 193 -28.20 -12.03 -11.45
CA TRP A 193 -29.30 -11.85 -12.42
C TRP A 193 -29.69 -13.15 -13.13
N ILE A 194 -28.72 -14.02 -13.48
CA ILE A 194 -29.01 -15.33 -14.10
C ILE A 194 -29.74 -16.25 -13.12
N SER A 195 -29.39 -16.21 -11.83
CA SER A 195 -30.05 -17.02 -10.79
C SER A 195 -31.49 -16.54 -10.52
N LEU A 196 -31.75 -15.23 -10.59
CA LEU A 196 -33.11 -14.67 -10.48
C LEU A 196 -33.99 -15.09 -11.67
N LEU A 197 -33.43 -15.16 -12.88
CA LEU A 197 -34.15 -15.56 -14.09
C LEU A 197 -34.54 -17.06 -14.06
N VAL A 198 -33.67 -17.93 -13.54
CA VAL A 198 -33.96 -19.38 -13.39
C VAL A 198 -35.03 -19.63 -12.31
N LEU A 199 -35.06 -18.82 -11.25
CA LEU A 199 -36.10 -18.90 -10.21
C LEU A 199 -37.48 -18.41 -10.70
N ILE A 200 -37.54 -17.40 -11.56
CA ILE A 200 -38.80 -16.95 -12.18
C ILE A 200 -39.36 -18.02 -13.13
N VAL A 201 -38.49 -18.72 -13.87
CA VAL A 201 -38.92 -19.82 -14.77
C VAL A 201 -39.40 -21.06 -14.01
N LEU A 202 -38.87 -21.33 -12.81
CA LEU A 202 -39.28 -22.47 -11.99
C LEU A 202 -40.49 -22.19 -11.07
N ALA A 203 -40.75 -20.93 -10.72
CA ALA A 203 -41.88 -20.54 -9.87
C ALA A 203 -43.13 -20.06 -10.63
N GLY A 204 -43.02 -19.77 -11.93
CA GLY A 204 -44.06 -19.12 -12.72
C GLY A 204 -44.44 -19.87 -14.00
N GLY A 205 -45.00 -21.07 -13.85
CA GLY A 205 -45.82 -21.64 -14.91
C GLY A 205 -47.13 -20.85 -15.03
N ALA A 206 -47.14 -19.74 -15.80
CA ALA A 206 -48.26 -19.23 -16.62
C ALA A 206 -48.00 -17.78 -17.10
N PHE A 207 -48.01 -17.61 -18.43
CA PHE A 207 -48.47 -16.44 -19.21
C PHE A 207 -47.85 -15.06 -18.96
N PHE A 208 -47.11 -14.53 -19.95
CA PHE A 208 -47.57 -13.41 -20.78
C PHE A 208 -46.72 -13.29 -22.06
N PHE A 209 -47.37 -13.46 -23.21
CA PHE A 209 -46.85 -13.12 -24.53
C PHE A 209 -46.69 -11.58 -24.60
N PHE A 210 -45.47 -11.05 -24.55
CA PHE A 210 -45.25 -9.67 -25.00
C PHE A 210 -44.93 -9.69 -26.49
N LYS A 211 -45.95 -9.35 -27.27
CA LYS A 211 -45.88 -9.15 -28.72
C LYS A 211 -44.84 -8.06 -29.01
N ARG A 212 -43.72 -8.44 -29.62
CA ARG A 212 -42.72 -7.51 -30.17
C ARG A 212 -43.41 -6.71 -31.28
N LYS A 213 -43.77 -5.45 -31.00
CA LYS A 213 -44.12 -4.49 -32.06
C LYS A 213 -42.80 -3.93 -32.60
N GLU A 214 -42.58 -4.15 -33.89
CA GLU A 214 -41.49 -3.58 -34.66
C GLU A 214 -41.53 -2.04 -34.57
N PHE A 215 -40.36 -1.44 -34.41
CA PHE A 215 -40.06 -0.15 -35.03
C PHE A 215 -38.79 -0.37 -35.85
N ARG A 216 -38.97 -0.43 -37.17
CA ARG A 216 -37.92 -0.14 -38.15
C ARG A 216 -37.83 1.38 -38.29
N ILE A 217 -36.63 1.87 -38.58
CA ILE A 217 -36.46 3.02 -39.47
C ILE A 217 -36.45 2.44 -40.89
#